data_AF-A0A7Z9JQH9-F1
#
_entry.id   AF-A0A7Z9JQH9-F1
#
_cell.length_a   1.000
_cell.length_b   1.000
_cell.length_c   1.000
_cell.angle_alpha   90.00
_cell.angle_beta   90.00
_cell.angle_gamma   90.00
#
_symmetry.space_group_name_H-M   'P 1'
#
loop_
_entity.id
_entity.type
_entity.pdbx_description
1 polymer ?
#
loop_
_entity_poly.entity_id
_entity_poly.type
_entity_poly.pdbx_seq_one_letter_code
_entity_poly.pdbx_strand_id
1 'polypeptide(L)'
;FAELVFRTMGRTHEGLGSSEASARAVSAALTEIGVPMEGVVQLDGSGLAAGNRTTAGTFVSVFERMAETEIWDHYWASLPEAGTRRELGRMYQTAAAGNLRAKTGTIEGVSALSGIVRSRDRERLAFSILLNGTPSTTRAKRVENLVGARLADFMRTPGRGPNAIVEESFERTVGPGESSQRYRVRAGDNLSVIAYRYGLTLGEMLRANPRVEPNRILVGQWLTIPQRGGGS
;
A
#
# COMPACT_ATOMS: atom_id res chain seq x y z
N PHE A 1 -21.40 -9.98 7.53
CA PHE A 1 -21.80 -10.31 6.15
C PHE A 1 -20.72 -11.11 5.42
N ALA A 2 -19.47 -10.64 5.38
CA ALA A 2 -18.36 -11.35 4.72
C ALA A 2 -18.20 -12.83 5.14
N GLU A 3 -18.24 -13.12 6.44
CA GLU A 3 -18.13 -14.51 6.95
C GLU A 3 -19.29 -15.43 6.53
N LEU A 4 -20.50 -14.88 6.41
CA LEU A 4 -21.68 -15.65 5.95
C LEU A 4 -21.58 -15.96 4.45
N VAL A 5 -21.16 -14.98 3.63
CA VAL A 5 -20.90 -15.20 2.21
C VAL A 5 -19.76 -16.21 2.03
N PHE A 6 -18.69 -16.08 2.81
CA PHE A 6 -17.55 -16.98 2.81
C PHE A 6 -17.97 -18.43 3.11
N ARG A 7 -18.68 -18.67 4.21
CA ARG A 7 -19.21 -20.00 4.57
C ARG A 7 -20.20 -20.57 3.56
N THR A 8 -20.98 -19.70 2.92
CA THR A 8 -21.91 -20.10 1.87
C THR A 8 -21.16 -20.63 0.66
N MET A 9 -20.06 -20.00 0.24
CA MET A 9 -19.21 -20.48 -0.85
C MET A 9 -18.62 -21.87 -0.55
N GLY A 10 -18.12 -22.10 0.67
CA GLY A 10 -17.65 -23.43 1.08
C GLY A 10 -18.75 -24.49 1.00
N ARG A 11 -19.96 -24.14 1.45
CA ARG A 11 -21.12 -25.05 1.39
C ARG A 11 -21.57 -25.36 -0.04
N THR A 12 -21.58 -24.38 -0.93
CA THR A 12 -22.02 -24.58 -2.33
C THR A 12 -20.99 -25.33 -3.16
N HIS A 13 -19.68 -25.16 -2.88
CA HIS A 13 -18.62 -25.73 -3.71
C HIS A 13 -18.08 -27.07 -3.18
N GLU A 14 -18.07 -27.27 -1.85
CA GLU A 14 -17.53 -28.49 -1.22
C GLU A 14 -18.53 -29.22 -0.31
N GLY A 15 -19.78 -28.74 -0.21
CA GLY A 15 -20.80 -29.36 0.65
C GLY A 15 -20.62 -29.11 2.15
N LEU A 16 -19.56 -28.40 2.56
CA LEU A 16 -19.19 -28.15 3.96
C LEU A 16 -19.05 -26.65 4.24
N GLY A 17 -19.76 -26.14 5.25
CA GLY A 17 -19.70 -24.73 5.67
C GLY A 17 -18.56 -24.42 6.65
N SER A 18 -17.36 -24.99 6.46
CA SER A 18 -16.18 -24.70 7.29
C SER A 18 -15.32 -23.57 6.71
N SER A 19 -14.50 -22.94 7.55
CA SER A 19 -13.59 -21.87 7.13
C SER A 19 -12.56 -22.34 6.11
N GLU A 20 -12.05 -23.57 6.26
CA GLU A 20 -11.08 -24.18 5.37
C GLU A 20 -11.68 -24.50 3.99
N ALA A 21 -12.89 -25.07 3.96
CA ALA A 21 -13.59 -25.34 2.70
C ALA A 21 -13.91 -24.04 1.95
N SER A 22 -14.27 -23.01 2.69
CA SER A 22 -14.54 -21.68 2.15
C SER A 22 -13.27 -21.01 1.61
N ALA A 23 -12.14 -21.14 2.31
CA ALA A 23 -10.84 -20.63 1.86
C ALA A 23 -10.39 -21.30 0.56
N ARG A 24 -10.55 -22.63 0.46
CA ARG A 24 -10.28 -23.37 -0.78
C ARG A 24 -11.17 -22.93 -1.93
N ALA A 25 -12.47 -22.79 -1.69
CA ALA A 25 -13.42 -22.32 -2.70
C ALA A 25 -13.05 -20.93 -3.24
N VAL A 26 -12.68 -20.00 -2.36
CA VAL A 26 -12.20 -18.67 -2.77
C VAL A 26 -10.90 -18.75 -3.57
N SER A 27 -9.94 -19.55 -3.09
CA SER A 27 -8.66 -19.69 -3.77
C SER A 27 -8.81 -20.31 -5.16
N ALA A 28 -9.70 -21.30 -5.31
CA ALA A 28 -10.03 -21.91 -6.60
C ALA A 28 -10.67 -20.89 -7.56
N ALA A 29 -11.67 -20.13 -7.10
CA ALA A 29 -12.31 -19.10 -7.91
C ALA A 29 -11.33 -17.99 -8.35
N LEU A 30 -10.43 -17.56 -7.46
CA LEU A 30 -9.39 -16.58 -7.80
C LEU A 30 -8.37 -17.13 -8.79
N THR A 31 -8.00 -18.41 -8.65
CA THR A 31 -7.11 -19.09 -9.60
C THR A 31 -7.76 -19.22 -10.97
N GLU A 32 -9.06 -19.52 -11.04
CA GLU A 32 -9.83 -19.64 -12.29
C GLU A 32 -9.84 -18.34 -13.09
N ILE A 33 -9.96 -17.19 -12.41
CA ILE A 33 -9.85 -15.87 -13.05
C ILE A 33 -8.40 -15.41 -13.26
N GLY A 34 -7.40 -16.26 -13.00
CA GLY A 34 -5.99 -16.00 -13.29
C GLY A 34 -5.25 -15.13 -12.28
N VAL A 35 -5.72 -15.05 -11.02
CA VAL A 35 -4.99 -14.36 -9.94
C VAL A 35 -3.88 -15.27 -9.40
N PRO A 36 -2.64 -14.78 -9.25
CA PRO A 36 -1.56 -15.55 -8.65
C PRO A 36 -1.80 -15.73 -7.14
N MET A 37 -1.90 -16.99 -6.72
CA MET A 37 -2.20 -17.37 -5.33
C MET A 37 -0.98 -17.82 -4.52
N GLU A 38 0.23 -17.73 -5.08
CA GLU A 38 1.46 -18.10 -4.39
C GLU A 38 1.71 -17.19 -3.18
N GLY A 39 1.98 -17.79 -2.02
CA GLY A 39 2.19 -17.08 -0.74
C GLY A 39 0.93 -16.50 -0.09
N VAL A 40 -0.26 -16.73 -0.68
CA VAL A 40 -1.54 -16.31 -0.09
C VAL A 40 -2.02 -17.36 0.92
N VAL A 41 -2.39 -16.89 2.12
CA VAL A 41 -3.00 -17.72 3.18
C VAL A 41 -4.28 -17.02 3.62
N GLN A 42 -5.41 -17.69 3.44
CA GLN A 42 -6.71 -17.22 3.89
C GLN A 42 -7.29 -18.17 4.93
N LEU A 43 -7.50 -17.67 6.14
CA LEU A 43 -8.03 -18.40 7.28
C LEU A 43 -9.48 -18.01 7.59
N ASP A 44 -9.90 -16.81 7.18
CA ASP A 44 -11.26 -16.32 7.33
C ASP A 44 -11.70 -15.40 6.18
N GLY A 45 -13.01 -15.12 6.10
CA GLY A 45 -13.56 -14.20 5.10
C GLY A 45 -13.48 -12.73 5.52
N SER A 46 -13.21 -12.46 6.79
CA SER A 46 -13.26 -11.11 7.37
C SER A 46 -11.93 -10.37 7.34
N GLY A 47 -10.80 -11.10 7.30
CA GLY A 47 -9.47 -10.54 7.41
C GLY A 47 -8.98 -10.37 8.85
N LEU A 48 -9.73 -10.83 9.87
CA LEU A 48 -9.37 -10.67 11.29
C LEU A 48 -8.37 -11.73 11.76
N ALA A 49 -8.31 -12.87 11.09
CA ALA A 49 -7.34 -13.90 11.44
C ALA A 49 -5.91 -13.38 11.25
N ALA A 50 -5.13 -13.31 12.33
CA ALA A 50 -3.75 -12.80 12.31
C ALA A 50 -2.80 -13.62 11.41
N GLY A 51 -3.17 -14.87 11.12
CA GLY A 51 -2.44 -15.74 10.20
C GLY A 51 -2.74 -15.52 8.72
N ASN A 52 -3.67 -14.62 8.37
CA ASN A 52 -3.88 -14.25 6.97
C ASN A 52 -2.60 -13.67 6.36
N ARG A 53 -2.29 -14.08 5.14
CA ARG A 53 -1.14 -13.61 4.35
C ARG A 53 -1.60 -13.33 2.93
N THR A 54 -1.15 -12.22 2.39
CA THR A 54 -1.38 -11.84 0.99
C THR A 54 -0.34 -10.80 0.59
N THR A 55 -0.25 -10.50 -0.69
CA THR A 55 0.68 -9.50 -1.22
C THR A 55 -0.09 -8.34 -1.84
N ALA A 56 0.56 -7.17 -1.95
CA ALA A 56 -0.02 -6.05 -2.68
C ALA A 56 -0.28 -6.42 -4.16
N GLY A 57 0.61 -7.21 -4.77
CA GLY A 57 0.48 -7.71 -6.14
C GLY A 57 -0.74 -8.61 -6.33
N THR A 58 -1.07 -9.45 -5.35
CA THR A 58 -2.29 -10.27 -5.38
C THR A 58 -3.55 -9.39 -5.43
N PHE A 59 -3.66 -8.38 -4.58
CA PHE A 59 -4.82 -7.48 -4.61
C PHE A 59 -4.90 -6.68 -5.91
N VAL A 60 -3.78 -6.18 -6.43
CA VAL A 60 -3.73 -5.51 -7.73
C VAL A 60 -4.21 -6.46 -8.84
N SER A 61 -3.72 -7.70 -8.83
CA SER A 61 -4.14 -8.73 -9.79
C SER A 61 -5.64 -9.02 -9.71
N VAL A 62 -6.22 -9.08 -8.49
CA VAL A 62 -7.67 -9.23 -8.33
C VAL A 62 -8.42 -8.10 -9.02
N PHE A 63 -8.01 -6.83 -8.85
CA PHE A 63 -8.66 -5.72 -9.51
C PHE A 63 -8.55 -5.78 -11.04
N GLU A 64 -7.37 -6.16 -11.54
CA GLU A 64 -7.13 -6.31 -12.98
C GLU A 64 -8.01 -7.42 -13.58
N ARG A 65 -8.05 -8.61 -12.95
CA ARG A 65 -8.84 -9.74 -13.44
C ARG A 65 -10.34 -9.51 -13.31
N MET A 66 -10.79 -8.91 -12.21
CA MET A 66 -12.19 -8.56 -12.04
C MET A 66 -12.66 -7.54 -13.10
N ALA A 67 -11.78 -6.65 -13.57
CA ALA A 67 -12.09 -5.68 -14.62
C ALA A 67 -12.34 -6.30 -16.00
N GLU A 68 -11.96 -7.56 -16.19
CA GLU A 68 -12.20 -8.33 -17.42
C GLU A 68 -13.49 -9.16 -17.34
N THR A 69 -14.14 -9.22 -16.18
CA THR A 69 -15.38 -10.00 -15.97
C THR A 69 -16.64 -9.20 -16.26
N GLU A 70 -17.73 -9.89 -16.59
CA GLU A 70 -19.06 -9.27 -16.81
C GLU A 70 -19.64 -8.62 -15.54
N ILE A 71 -19.19 -9.05 -14.36
CA ILE A 71 -19.67 -8.53 -13.06
C ILE A 71 -18.89 -7.29 -12.58
N TRP A 72 -17.97 -6.76 -13.40
CA TRP A 72 -17.12 -5.63 -13.06
C TRP A 72 -17.91 -4.43 -12.51
N ASP A 73 -19.01 -4.05 -13.15
CA ASP A 73 -19.77 -2.86 -12.77
C ASP A 73 -20.37 -3.00 -11.36
N HIS A 74 -20.85 -4.19 -11.01
CA HIS A 74 -21.32 -4.50 -9.66
C HIS A 74 -20.18 -4.51 -8.64
N TYR A 75 -19.04 -5.10 -9.00
CA TYR A 75 -17.86 -5.13 -8.14
C TYR A 75 -17.35 -3.72 -7.85
N TRP A 76 -17.20 -2.89 -8.89
CA TRP A 76 -16.80 -1.49 -8.79
C TRP A 76 -17.79 -0.67 -7.95
N ALA A 77 -19.09 -0.86 -8.16
CA ALA A 77 -20.14 -0.18 -7.40
C ALA A 77 -20.10 -0.53 -5.90
N SER A 78 -19.63 -1.73 -5.55
CA SER A 78 -19.52 -2.18 -4.15
C SER A 78 -18.37 -1.55 -3.38
N LEU A 79 -17.38 -0.99 -4.07
CA LEU A 79 -16.20 -0.41 -3.43
C LEU A 79 -16.51 0.98 -2.83
N PRO A 80 -16.16 1.21 -1.54
CA PRO A 80 -16.30 2.51 -0.88
C PRO A 80 -15.63 3.66 -1.65
N GLU A 81 -16.35 4.76 -1.86
CA GLU A 81 -15.87 5.94 -2.56
C GLU A 81 -15.20 6.95 -1.61
N ALA A 82 -14.03 7.44 -2.00
CA ALA A 82 -13.28 8.47 -1.28
C ALA A 82 -14.03 9.80 -1.25
N GLY A 83 -13.95 10.50 -0.12
CA GLY A 83 -14.60 11.78 0.10
C GLY A 83 -16.05 11.67 0.59
N THR A 84 -16.65 10.47 0.56
CA THR A 84 -18.03 10.24 0.98
C THR A 84 -18.11 9.88 2.47
N ARG A 85 -18.84 10.68 3.26
CA ARG A 85 -18.90 10.61 4.74
C ARG A 85 -19.25 9.22 5.30
N ARG A 86 -20.07 8.44 4.60
CA ARG A 86 -20.59 7.13 5.05
C ARG A 86 -19.67 5.96 4.75
N GLU A 87 -18.67 6.17 3.91
CA GLU A 87 -17.83 5.13 3.33
C GLU A 87 -16.36 5.44 3.62
N LEU A 88 -15.60 5.87 2.61
CA LEU A 88 -14.24 6.32 2.75
C LEU A 88 -14.21 7.85 2.98
N GLY A 89 -14.67 8.29 4.16
CA GLY A 89 -14.87 9.69 4.55
C GLY A 89 -13.60 10.57 4.69
N ARG A 90 -12.52 10.20 4.01
CA ARG A 90 -11.22 10.88 3.97
C ARG A 90 -10.88 11.26 2.52
N MET A 91 -9.86 12.08 2.31
CA MET A 91 -9.45 12.57 0.98
C MET A 91 -10.48 13.51 0.28
N TYR A 92 -11.45 14.06 1.02
CA TYR A 92 -12.54 14.92 0.49
C TYR A 92 -12.08 16.25 -0.15
N GLN A 93 -10.85 16.69 0.10
CA GLN A 93 -10.24 17.91 -0.47
C GLN A 93 -9.10 17.60 -1.45
N THR A 94 -9.19 16.46 -2.15
CA THR A 94 -8.16 16.02 -3.10
C THR A 94 -8.81 15.52 -4.38
N ALA A 95 -8.03 15.34 -5.45
CA ALA A 95 -8.51 14.74 -6.71
C ALA A 95 -9.00 13.28 -6.56
N ALA A 96 -8.75 12.64 -5.42
CA ALA A 96 -9.28 11.32 -5.11
C ALA A 96 -10.77 11.36 -4.71
N ALA A 97 -11.30 12.49 -4.25
CA ALA A 97 -12.72 12.60 -3.85
C ALA A 97 -13.64 12.35 -5.05
N GLY A 98 -14.62 11.45 -4.91
CA GLY A 98 -15.53 11.07 -6.00
C GLY A 98 -14.87 10.31 -7.16
N ASN A 99 -13.62 9.88 -6.99
CA ASN A 99 -12.82 9.24 -8.05
C ASN A 99 -12.22 7.91 -7.57
N LEU A 100 -11.50 7.94 -6.45
CA LEU A 100 -10.90 6.75 -5.86
C LEU A 100 -11.98 5.92 -5.18
N ARG A 101 -12.04 4.62 -5.50
CA ARG A 101 -12.82 3.64 -4.75
C ARG A 101 -11.92 2.54 -4.23
N ALA A 102 -12.04 2.25 -2.94
CA ALA A 102 -11.12 1.33 -2.28
C ALA A 102 -11.71 0.68 -1.04
N LYS A 103 -11.28 -0.56 -0.78
CA LYS A 103 -11.56 -1.25 0.46
C LYS A 103 -10.51 -0.91 1.51
N THR A 104 -10.98 -0.61 2.72
CA THR A 104 -10.16 -0.41 3.92
C THR A 104 -9.98 -1.71 4.71
N GLY A 105 -8.80 -1.90 5.29
CA GLY A 105 -8.51 -2.89 6.31
C GLY A 105 -7.80 -2.23 7.49
N THR A 106 -8.22 -2.52 8.72
CA THR A 106 -7.52 -2.01 9.91
C THR A 106 -7.69 -3.01 11.05
N ILE A 107 -6.58 -3.54 11.54
CA ILE A 107 -6.49 -4.32 12.77
C ILE A 107 -5.31 -3.79 13.60
N GLU A 108 -5.09 -4.32 14.79
CA GLU A 108 -3.95 -3.91 15.61
C GLU A 108 -2.62 -4.11 14.85
N GLY A 109 -1.80 -3.06 14.80
CA GLY A 109 -0.52 -3.10 14.10
C GLY A 109 -0.60 -3.10 12.57
N VAL A 110 -1.78 -3.14 11.96
CA VAL A 110 -1.94 -3.24 10.49
C VAL A 110 -2.93 -2.22 9.94
N SER A 111 -2.57 -1.59 8.82
CA SER A 111 -3.46 -0.71 8.06
C SER A 111 -3.34 -1.04 6.58
N ALA A 112 -4.46 -1.08 5.88
CA ALA A 112 -4.51 -1.39 4.47
C ALA A 112 -5.54 -0.54 3.72
N LEU A 113 -5.18 -0.19 2.48
CA LEU A 113 -6.07 0.44 1.51
C LEU A 113 -5.75 -0.12 0.13
N SER A 114 -6.73 -0.78 -0.50
CA SER A 114 -6.57 -1.34 -1.85
C SER A 114 -7.78 -0.98 -2.70
N GLY A 115 -7.55 -0.55 -3.94
CA GLY A 115 -8.62 -0.07 -4.80
C GLY A 115 -8.15 0.40 -6.17
N ILE A 116 -9.02 1.13 -6.86
CA ILE A 116 -8.72 1.75 -8.16
C ILE A 116 -9.00 3.25 -8.07
N VAL A 117 -8.21 4.02 -8.81
CA VAL A 117 -8.36 5.46 -9.00
C VAL A 117 -8.08 5.83 -10.45
N ARG A 118 -8.77 6.83 -10.99
CA ARG A 118 -8.40 7.40 -12.28
C ARG A 118 -7.34 8.48 -12.06
N SER A 119 -6.25 8.38 -12.80
CA SER A 119 -5.21 9.42 -12.88
C SER A 119 -5.74 10.66 -13.60
N ARG A 120 -4.94 11.73 -13.62
CA ARG A 120 -5.29 13.00 -14.27
C ARG A 120 -5.42 12.87 -15.79
N ASP A 121 -4.65 11.98 -16.41
CA ASP A 121 -4.75 11.59 -17.83
C ASP A 121 -5.77 10.47 -18.09
N ARG A 122 -6.64 10.17 -17.10
CA ARG A 122 -7.76 9.23 -17.17
C ARG A 122 -7.38 7.76 -17.29
N GLU A 123 -6.12 7.41 -17.04
CA GLU A 123 -5.69 6.03 -16.86
C GLU A 123 -6.33 5.45 -15.59
N ARG A 124 -6.83 4.21 -15.65
CA ARG A 124 -7.27 3.49 -14.45
C ARG A 124 -6.04 2.87 -13.79
N LEU A 125 -5.78 3.25 -12.55
CA LEU A 125 -4.68 2.73 -11.75
C LEU A 125 -5.22 1.86 -10.63
N ALA A 126 -4.94 0.56 -10.67
CA ALA A 126 -5.13 -0.33 -9.52
C ALA A 126 -3.96 -0.15 -8.54
N PHE A 127 -4.25 -0.19 -7.25
CA PHE A 127 -3.23 -0.04 -6.21
C PHE A 127 -3.57 -0.88 -4.97
N SER A 128 -2.53 -1.26 -4.23
CA SER A 128 -2.66 -1.87 -2.90
C SER A 128 -1.57 -1.34 -1.98
N ILE A 129 -1.98 -0.88 -0.80
CA ILE A 129 -1.11 -0.40 0.26
C ILE A 129 -1.35 -1.30 1.46
N LEU A 130 -0.32 -2.06 1.86
CA LEU A 130 -0.34 -2.95 3.02
C LEU A 130 0.75 -2.51 3.99
N LEU A 131 0.36 -2.04 5.17
CA LEU A 131 1.28 -1.54 6.19
C LEU A 131 1.18 -2.43 7.42
N ASN A 132 2.23 -3.19 7.70
CA ASN A 132 2.36 -4.06 8.87
C ASN A 132 3.28 -3.43 9.92
N GLY A 133 3.14 -3.86 11.18
CA GLY A 133 3.97 -3.37 12.30
C GLY A 133 3.79 -1.88 12.57
N THR A 134 2.63 -1.31 12.24
CA THR A 134 2.38 0.13 12.39
C THR A 134 2.08 0.47 13.85
N PRO A 135 2.86 1.35 14.49
CA PRO A 135 2.59 1.77 15.87
C PRO A 135 1.40 2.74 15.97
N SER A 136 0.89 3.22 14.83
CA SER A 136 -0.25 4.13 14.77
C SER A 136 -0.99 3.98 13.44
N THR A 137 -2.18 3.40 13.52
CA THR A 137 -3.08 3.26 12.36
C THR A 137 -3.50 4.61 11.80
N THR A 138 -3.60 5.65 12.64
CA THR A 138 -3.86 7.03 12.20
C THR A 138 -2.72 7.58 11.32
N ARG A 139 -1.45 7.31 11.66
CA ARG A 139 -0.30 7.68 10.81
C ARG A 139 -0.31 6.91 9.50
N ALA A 140 -0.58 5.60 9.57
CA ALA A 140 -0.68 4.75 8.40
C ALA A 140 -1.78 5.23 7.43
N LYS A 141 -2.96 5.57 7.95
CA LYS A 141 -4.05 6.17 7.18
C LYS A 141 -3.70 7.50 6.52
N ARG A 142 -2.79 8.30 7.08
CA ARG A 142 -2.27 9.51 6.41
C ARG A 142 -1.40 9.18 5.22
N VAL A 143 -0.54 8.16 5.33
CA VAL A 143 0.27 7.68 4.19
C VAL A 143 -0.65 7.17 3.08
N GLU A 144 -1.65 6.36 3.42
CA GLU A 144 -2.66 5.88 2.47
C GLU A 144 -3.37 7.05 1.75
N ASN A 145 -3.76 8.09 2.49
CA ASN A 145 -4.39 9.28 1.89
C ASN A 145 -3.47 10.04 0.95
N LEU A 146 -2.19 10.20 1.33
CA LEU A 146 -1.20 10.89 0.51
C LEU A 146 -0.96 10.13 -0.80
N VAL A 147 -0.82 8.80 -0.74
CA VAL A 147 -0.65 7.95 -1.93
C VAL A 147 -1.90 8.02 -2.80
N GLY A 148 -3.10 7.82 -2.23
CA GLY A 148 -4.36 7.88 -2.98
C GLY A 148 -4.57 9.22 -3.70
N ALA A 149 -4.32 10.34 -3.02
CA ALA A 149 -4.38 11.66 -3.63
C ALA A 149 -3.33 11.83 -4.76
N ARG A 150 -2.09 11.35 -4.55
CA ARG A 150 -1.04 11.44 -5.56
C ARG A 150 -1.30 10.58 -6.79
N LEU A 151 -1.90 9.41 -6.64
CA LEU A 151 -2.32 8.58 -7.76
C LEU A 151 -3.44 9.25 -8.56
N ALA A 152 -4.38 9.94 -7.91
CA ALA A 152 -5.41 10.71 -8.62
C ALA A 152 -4.83 11.89 -9.43
N ASP A 153 -3.81 12.56 -8.90
CA ASP A 153 -3.13 13.66 -9.59
C ASP A 153 -2.04 13.20 -10.58
N PHE A 154 -1.77 11.89 -10.65
CA PHE A 154 -0.71 11.33 -11.47
C PHE A 154 -0.98 11.55 -12.97
N MET A 155 0.07 11.73 -13.75
CA MET A 155 0.02 11.65 -15.21
C MET A 155 1.17 10.79 -15.68
N ARG A 156 0.89 9.83 -16.56
CA ARG A 156 1.93 9.01 -17.19
C ARG A 156 2.57 9.87 -18.28
N THR A 157 3.67 10.54 -17.94
CA THR A 157 4.45 11.24 -18.97
C THR A 157 4.93 10.20 -20.00
N PRO A 158 4.68 10.38 -21.31
CA PRO A 158 5.13 9.43 -22.32
C PRO A 158 6.64 9.17 -22.18
N GLY A 159 7.03 7.90 -22.04
CA GLY A 159 8.44 7.50 -21.91
C GLY A 159 8.97 7.28 -20.48
N ARG A 160 8.16 7.48 -19.43
CA ARG A 160 8.55 7.14 -18.05
C ARG A 160 7.39 6.45 -17.32
N GLY A 161 7.22 5.15 -17.56
CA GLY A 161 6.41 4.33 -16.66
C GLY A 161 7.05 4.32 -15.26
N PRO A 162 6.28 4.23 -14.16
CA PRO A 162 6.85 3.91 -12.87
C PRO A 162 7.37 2.47 -12.92
N ASN A 163 8.60 2.29 -13.38
CA ASN A 163 9.35 1.05 -13.14
C ASN A 163 9.73 1.04 -11.66
N ALA A 164 8.76 0.72 -10.80
CA ALA A 164 9.04 0.20 -9.49
C ALA A 164 8.98 -1.32 -9.58
N ILE A 165 9.92 -1.90 -10.34
CA ILE A 165 10.42 -3.22 -9.94
C ILE A 165 11.19 -2.92 -8.67
N VAL A 166 10.56 -3.18 -7.52
CA VAL A 166 11.31 -3.24 -6.27
C VAL A 166 12.06 -4.57 -6.37
N GLU A 167 13.21 -4.55 -7.05
CA GLU A 167 14.15 -5.65 -6.96
C GLU A 167 14.55 -5.74 -5.48
N GLU A 168 14.11 -6.80 -4.79
CA GLU A 168 14.64 -7.19 -3.50
C GLU A 168 16.09 -7.64 -3.68
N SER A 169 17.01 -6.70 -3.84
CA SER A 169 18.43 -6.98 -3.75
C SER A 169 18.85 -6.85 -2.28
N PHE A 170 18.67 -7.95 -1.54
CA PHE A 170 19.40 -8.20 -0.30
C PHE A 170 20.84 -8.57 -0.65
N GLU A 171 21.74 -7.59 -0.66
CA GLU A 171 23.15 -7.90 -0.47
C GLU A 171 23.80 -6.84 0.42
N ARG A 172 24.22 -7.31 1.59
CA ARG A 172 24.95 -6.54 2.59
C ARG A 172 26.43 -6.74 2.32
N THR A 173 27.12 -5.66 1.98
CA THR A 173 28.57 -5.54 2.18
C THR A 173 28.88 -4.21 2.87
N VAL A 174 29.75 -4.28 3.88
CA VAL A 174 30.07 -3.19 4.81
C VAL A 174 31.43 -2.57 4.46
N GLY A 175 31.44 -1.23 4.32
CA GLY A 175 32.55 -0.31 4.65
C GLY A 175 33.54 0.06 3.52
N PRO A 176 34.35 1.14 3.68
CA PRO A 176 34.11 2.43 4.35
C PRO A 176 34.44 3.66 3.47
N GLY A 177 33.86 4.83 3.78
CA GLY A 177 34.21 6.11 3.15
C GLY A 177 33.11 7.17 3.32
N GLU A 178 33.00 7.74 4.52
CA GLU A 178 31.96 8.72 4.86
C GLU A 178 32.31 10.14 4.36
N SER A 179 31.86 10.51 3.17
CA SER A 179 31.59 11.92 2.86
C SER A 179 30.19 12.26 3.39
N SER A 180 30.05 13.31 4.19
CA SER A 180 28.74 13.78 4.68
C SER A 180 28.40 15.15 4.11
N GLN A 181 27.17 15.29 3.61
CA GLN A 181 26.64 16.55 3.10
C GLN A 181 25.69 17.18 4.13
N ARG A 182 25.64 18.51 4.26
CA ARG A 182 24.68 19.18 5.15
C ARG A 182 23.42 19.62 4.40
N TYR A 183 22.26 19.39 5.01
CA TYR A 183 20.95 19.79 4.49
C TYR A 183 20.21 20.68 5.50
N ARG A 184 19.61 21.78 5.03
CA ARG A 184 18.78 22.65 5.87
C ARG A 184 17.31 22.30 5.69
N VAL A 185 16.65 21.90 6.77
CA VAL A 185 15.23 21.54 6.79
C VAL A 185 14.38 22.72 6.34
N ARG A 186 13.49 22.49 5.37
CA ARG A 186 12.53 23.47 4.85
C ARG A 186 11.13 23.20 5.39
N ALA A 187 10.26 24.19 5.31
CA ALA A 187 8.85 24.02 5.70
C ALA A 187 8.21 22.88 4.89
N GLY A 188 7.63 21.91 5.59
CA GLY A 188 7.00 20.72 4.99
C GLY A 188 7.94 19.53 4.76
N ASP A 189 9.22 19.63 5.11
CA ASP A 189 10.14 18.48 5.05
C ASP A 189 9.83 17.45 6.15
N ASN A 190 10.13 16.18 5.86
CA ASN A 190 10.06 15.05 6.78
C ASN A 190 11.38 14.28 6.69
N LEU A 191 11.93 13.86 7.84
CA LEU A 191 13.20 13.15 7.93
C LEU A 191 13.23 11.88 7.05
N SER A 192 12.14 11.13 7.00
CA SER A 192 12.01 9.94 6.14
C SER A 192 11.99 10.30 4.66
N VAL A 193 11.36 11.41 4.29
CA VAL A 193 11.29 11.88 2.90
C VAL A 193 12.64 12.42 2.45
N ILE A 194 13.35 13.14 3.33
CA ILE A 194 14.72 13.59 3.06
C ILE A 194 15.63 12.36 2.90
N ALA A 195 15.60 11.41 3.84
CA ALA A 195 16.40 10.18 3.75
C ALA A 195 16.18 9.46 2.41
N TYR A 196 14.91 9.26 2.02
CA TYR A 196 14.54 8.66 0.75
C TYR A 196 15.11 9.42 -0.48
N ARG A 197 15.05 10.76 -0.48
CA ARG A 197 15.62 11.59 -1.57
C ARG A 197 17.12 11.39 -1.77
N TYR A 198 17.83 11.03 -0.70
CA TYR A 198 19.27 10.78 -0.72
C TYR A 198 19.62 9.28 -0.79
N GLY A 199 18.64 8.41 -1.05
CA GLY A 199 18.85 6.96 -1.14
C GLY A 199 19.21 6.30 0.20
N LEU A 200 18.85 6.93 1.32
CA LEU A 200 19.14 6.48 2.67
C LEU A 200 17.89 5.95 3.36
N THR A 201 18.08 5.00 4.26
CA THR A 201 17.05 4.58 5.22
C THR A 201 16.90 5.59 6.35
N LEU A 202 15.72 5.63 6.99
CA LEU A 202 15.50 6.44 8.19
C LEU A 202 16.49 6.08 9.31
N GLY A 203 16.88 4.80 9.42
CA GLY A 203 17.86 4.34 10.39
C GLY A 203 19.26 4.91 10.15
N GLU A 204 19.73 4.94 8.90
CA GLU A 204 21.01 5.57 8.53
C GLU A 204 20.99 7.07 8.80
N MET A 205 19.87 7.72 8.48
CA MET A 205 19.68 9.15 8.73
C MET A 205 19.70 9.48 10.23
N LEU A 206 19.05 8.68 11.08
CA LEU A 206 19.03 8.89 12.53
C LEU A 206 20.40 8.61 13.17
N ARG A 207 21.14 7.61 12.67
CA ARG A 207 22.52 7.35 13.14
C ARG A 207 23.45 8.53 12.86
N ALA A 208 23.31 9.18 11.70
CA ALA A 208 24.08 10.37 11.36
C ALA A 208 23.61 11.63 12.11
N ASN A 209 22.43 11.61 12.74
CA ASN A 209 21.80 12.74 13.42
C ASN A 209 21.28 12.36 14.82
N PRO A 210 22.16 11.91 15.75
CA PRO A 210 21.74 11.34 17.03
C PRO A 210 21.00 12.32 17.96
N ARG A 211 21.11 13.63 17.69
CA ARG A 211 20.41 14.69 18.45
C ARG A 211 19.05 15.06 17.87
N VAL A 212 18.63 14.39 16.79
CA VAL A 212 17.40 14.70 16.07
C VAL A 212 16.33 13.68 16.43
N GLU A 213 15.25 14.15 17.03
CA GLU A 213 14.08 13.32 17.26
C GLU A 213 13.37 13.03 15.93
N PRO A 214 13.04 11.75 15.61
CA PRO A 214 12.48 11.35 14.31
C PRO A 214 11.19 12.09 13.92
N ASN A 215 10.44 12.57 14.90
CA ASN A 215 9.15 13.26 14.71
C ASN A 215 9.22 14.78 14.93
N ARG A 216 10.41 15.34 15.10
CA ARG A 216 10.58 16.73 15.59
C ARG A 216 11.72 17.47 14.89
N ILE A 217 11.77 17.38 13.57
CA ILE A 217 12.65 18.26 12.79
C ILE A 217 12.03 19.65 12.66
N LEU A 218 12.79 20.68 12.99
CA LEU A 218 12.37 22.08 12.94
C LEU A 218 12.80 22.71 11.62
N VAL A 219 11.97 23.59 11.07
CA VAL A 219 12.34 24.38 9.89
C VAL A 219 13.57 25.22 10.20
N GLY A 220 14.56 25.18 9.30
CA GLY A 220 15.85 25.85 9.46
C GLY A 220 16.92 25.02 10.19
N GLN A 221 16.56 23.85 10.74
CA GLN A 221 17.50 22.93 11.37
C GLN A 221 18.46 22.31 10.35
N TRP A 222 19.72 22.13 10.72
CA TRP A 222 20.70 21.44 9.90
C TRP A 222 20.71 19.94 10.19
N LEU A 223 20.71 19.13 9.13
CA LEU A 223 20.85 17.68 9.17
C LEU A 223 22.12 17.27 8.44
N THR A 224 22.80 16.26 8.96
CA THR A 224 23.91 15.57 8.32
C THR A 224 23.35 14.46 7.45
N ILE A 225 23.65 14.49 6.17
CA ILE A 225 23.26 13.48 5.18
C ILE A 225 24.50 12.62 4.91
N PRO A 226 24.56 11.36 5.37
CA PRO A 226 25.67 10.48 5.03
C PRO A 226 25.61 10.14 3.53
N GLN A 227 26.72 10.21 2.81
CA GLN A 227 26.79 9.70 1.44
C GLN A 227 27.30 8.26 1.46
N ARG A 228 26.69 7.38 0.65
CA ARG A 228 27.30 6.10 0.28
C ARG A 228 28.34 6.42 -0.80
N GLY A 229 29.62 6.24 -0.51
CA GLY A 229 30.69 6.50 -1.47
C GLY A 229 30.51 5.68 -2.75
N GLY A 230 30.53 6.35 -3.91
CA GLY A 230 30.59 5.70 -5.21
C GLY A 230 32.04 5.44 -5.60
N GLY A 231 32.40 4.18 -5.83
CA GLY A 231 33.67 3.77 -6.43
C GLY A 231 33.45 3.29 -7.86
N SER A 232 34.32 3.75 -8.76
CA SER A 232 34.37 3.45 -10.21
C SER A 232 34.84 2.04 -10.52
#